data_AF-A0A7V2WRF2-F1
#
_entry.id   AF-A0A7V2WRF2-F1
#
_cell.length_a   1.000
_cell.length_b   1.000
_cell.length_c   1.000
_cell.angle_alpha   90.00
_cell.angle_beta   90.00
_cell.angle_gamma   90.00
#
_symmetry.space_group_name_H-M   'P 1'
#
loop_
_entity.id
_entity.type
_entity.pdbx_description
1 polymer ?
#
loop_
_entity_poly.entity_id
_entity_poly.type
_entity_poly.pdbx_seq_one_letter_code
_entity_poly.pdbx_strand_id
1 'polypeptide(L)' 'GVCATCRCKLVEGEVEMLNNYSLEDWELEKGYILSCQSIPKTKKIVLDYDG' A
#
# COMPACT_ATOMS: atom_id res chain seq x y z
N GLY A 1 10.15 2.61 -1.95
CA GLY A 1 9.20 3.68 -1.60
C GLY A 1 9.89 4.70 -0.73
N VAL A 2 10.13 5.91 -1.25
CA VAL A 2 10.92 6.95 -0.55
C VAL A 2 10.19 8.31 -0.44
N CYS A 3 9.18 8.58 -1.27
CA CYS A 3 8.48 9.89 -1.32
C CYS A 3 7.04 9.90 -0.80
N ALA A 4 6.44 8.75 -0.47
CA ALA A 4 5.03 8.58 -0.10
C ALA A 4 3.95 9.12 -1.08
N THR A 5 4.30 9.65 -2.26
CA THR A 5 3.32 10.22 -3.21
C THR A 5 2.28 9.21 -3.70
N CYS A 6 2.66 7.93 -3.80
CA CYS A 6 1.80 6.85 -4.27
C CYS A 6 1.05 6.13 -3.12
N ARG A 7 0.99 6.74 -1.93
CA ARG A 7 0.34 6.19 -0.73
C ARG A 7 -1.17 6.06 -0.96
N CYS A 8 -1.72 4.91 -0.60
CA CYS A 8 -3.14 4.59 -0.69
C CYS A 8 -3.47 3.53 0.36
N LYS A 9 -4.76 3.32 0.65
CA LYS A 9 -5.22 2.29 1.58
C LYS A 9 -5.70 1.06 0.82
N LEU A 10 -5.25 -0.13 1.22
CA LEU A 10 -5.76 -1.39 0.71
C LEU A 10 -7.07 -1.74 1.42
N VAL A 11 -8.15 -1.80 0.64
CA VAL A 11 -9.52 -2.07 1.15
C VAL A 11 -9.92 -3.53 0.94
N GLU A 12 -9.44 -4.16 -0.13
CA GLU A 12 -9.70 -5.57 -0.46
C GLU A 12 -8.47 -6.22 -1.09
N GLY A 13 -8.24 -7.49 -0.78
CA GLY A 13 -7.18 -8.32 -1.33
C GLY A 13 -5.87 -8.22 -0.55
N GLU A 14 -4.78 -8.68 -1.17
CA GLU A 14 -3.44 -8.72 -0.56
C GLU A 14 -2.38 -8.28 -1.57
N VAL A 15 -1.36 -7.59 -1.08
CA VAL A 15 -0.20 -7.14 -1.86
C VAL A 15 1.12 -7.42 -1.13
N GLU A 16 2.20 -7.58 -1.88
CA GLU A 16 3.57 -7.53 -1.37
C GLU A 16 4.18 -6.17 -1.65
N MET A 17 4.71 -5.48 -0.64
CA MET A 17 5.49 -4.26 -0.86
C MET A 17 6.98 -4.57 -1.02
N LEU A 18 7.54 -4.21 -2.17
CA LEU A 18 8.96 -4.42 -2.49
C LEU A 18 9.90 -3.63 -1.60
N ASN A 19 9.57 -2.35 -1.34
CA ASN A 19 10.38 -1.47 -0.51
C ASN A 19 9.51 -0.43 0.20
N ASN A 20 9.70 -0.29 1.51
CA ASN A 20 9.10 0.76 2.32
C ASN A 20 10.14 1.52 3.15
N TYR A 21 10.43 2.76 2.75
CA TYR A 21 11.24 3.69 3.54
C TYR A 21 10.45 4.96 3.89
N SER A 22 9.14 4.98 3.61
CA SER A 22 8.30 6.18 3.75
C SER A 22 7.16 6.04 4.72
N LEU A 23 6.54 4.85 4.81
CA LEU A 23 5.40 4.63 5.70
C LEU A 23 5.90 4.06 7.01
N GLU A 24 5.36 4.59 8.10
CA GLU A 24 5.59 4.08 9.45
C GLU A 24 4.79 2.80 9.71
N ASP A 25 5.19 2.02 10.71
CA ASP A 25 4.53 0.73 11.03
C ASP A 25 3.02 0.90 11.32
N TRP A 26 2.64 1.96 12.03
CA TRP A 26 1.23 2.24 12.34
C TRP A 26 0.40 2.60 11.10
N GLU A 27 1.03 3.11 10.03
CA GLU A 27 0.35 3.34 8.76
C GLU A 27 0.10 2.01 8.05
N LEU A 28 1.08 1.11 8.07
CA LEU A 28 0.93 -0.25 7.53
C LEU A 28 -0.17 -1.01 8.28
N GLU A 29 -0.23 -0.90 9.61
CA GLU A 29 -1.29 -1.50 10.44
C GLU A 29 -2.69 -0.97 10.08
N LYS A 30 -2.79 0.30 9.67
CA LYS A 30 -4.04 0.89 9.17
C LYS A 30 -4.36 0.49 7.72
N GLY A 31 -3.52 -0.34 7.10
CA GLY A 31 -3.69 -0.82 5.73
C GLY A 31 -3.17 0.14 4.66
N TYR A 32 -2.37 1.15 5.02
CA TYR A 32 -1.73 2.00 4.02
C TYR A 32 -0.57 1.27 3.35
N ILE A 33 -0.46 1.44 2.04
CA ILE A 33 0.57 0.87 1.19
C ILE A 33 1.08 1.90 0.18
N LEU A 34 2.21 1.61 -0.44
CA LEU A 34 2.72 2.35 -1.58
C LEU A 34 2.36 1.61 -2.87
N SER A 35 1.35 2.08 -3.59
CA SER A 35 0.86 1.40 -4.81
C SER A 35 1.97 1.18 -5.85
N CYS A 36 2.86 2.16 -6.03
CA CYS A 36 4.00 2.08 -6.94
C CYS A 36 5.07 1.05 -6.54
N GLN A 37 4.97 0.46 -5.34
CA GLN A 37 5.89 -0.56 -4.83
C GLN A 37 5.16 -1.85 -4.46
N SER A 38 3.88 -2.00 -4.81
CA SER A 38 3.02 -3.10 -4.38
C SER A 38 2.74 -4.07 -5.52
N ILE A 39 2.97 -5.37 -5.29
CA ILE A 39 2.64 -6.46 -6.21
C ILE A 39 1.40 -7.19 -5.70
N PRO A 40 0.31 -7.28 -6.48
CA PRO A 40 -0.89 -8.01 -6.05
C PRO A 40 -0.61 -9.51 -5.88
N LYS A 41 -1.03 -10.07 -4.73
CA LYS A 41 -1.00 -11.53 -4.46
C LYS A 41 -2.33 -12.23 -4.75
N THR A 42 -3.35 -11.45 -5.07
CA THR A 42 -4.72 -11.91 -5.31
C THR A 42 -5.19 -11.45 -6.68
N LYS A 43 -6.21 -12.13 -7.23
CA LYS A 43 -6.75 -11.81 -8.57
C LYS A 43 -7.42 -10.43 -8.63
N LYS A 44 -7.88 -9.91 -7.49
CA LYS A 44 -8.56 -8.63 -7.37
C LYS A 44 -8.07 -7.94 -6.11
N ILE A 45 -7.75 -6.66 -6.24
CA ILE A 45 -7.49 -5.76 -5.12
C ILE A 45 -8.33 -4.49 -5.28
N VAL A 46 -8.64 -3.82 -4.18
CA VAL A 46 -9.30 -2.51 -4.16
C VAL A 46 -8.45 -1.54 -3.35
N LEU A 47 -8.13 -0.40 -3.95
CA LEU A 47 -7.32 0.65 -3.36
C LEU A 47 -8.15 1.93 -3.24
N ASP A 48 -8.00 2.60 -2.10
CA ASP A 48 -8.56 3.92 -1.83
C ASP A 48 -7.43 4.95 -1.76
N TYR A 49 -7.46 5.94 -2.65
CA TYR A 49 -6.46 7.02 -2.72
C TYR A 49 -6.91 8.30 -2.02
N ASP A 50 -8.20 8.42 -1.69
CA ASP A 50 -8.82 9.64 -1.14
C ASP A 50 -9.16 9.51 0.36
N GLY A 51 -8.79 8.37 0.97
CA GLY A 51 -9.09 8.02 2.36
C GLY A 51 -8.67 9.02 3.44
#